data_AF-A0A918ZNU9-F1
#
_entry.id   AF-A0A918ZNU9-F1
#
_cell.length_a   1.000
_cell.length_b   1.000
_cell.length_c   1.000
_cell.angle_alpha   90.00
_cell.angle_beta   90.00
_cell.angle_gamma   90.00
#
_symmetry.space_group_name_H-M   'P 1'
#
loop_
_entity.id
_entity.type
_entity.pdbx_description
1 polymer ?
#
loop_
_entity_poly.entity_id
_entity_poly.type
_entity_poly.pdbx_seq_one_letter_code
_entity_poly.pdbx_strand_id
1 'polypeptide(L)'
;MTGREVPDEYLEGYAQILAEACVTGRRLTRDELESLRTRGERAAEAGLGLRALVRRHLSVTRESWPTLSVTETDRVLAVVEQAIDAFAEGHERAQRLAVRQEEGVRREFIDDLLYGRSDLGRLAERAERFGLLLSRAHAVAVAQGSKPVEDMHPATRQVESAVISRFGERRILLTTKDGRLVCIAPGEQDEVLAFFAKQAHAATDGGQVAIGRPHPGAGGVVHSYEEALNALDLADRLHIEEPVLRAADLLVYPVLTRDRQAMADLVRNTLGPLQSARGGARPLVDTLTAYFDSGCVAAEAARRLSLSVRAFTYRLERIHKLTGANPADSVHRYTLQTAVIGARLLGWPDNDV
;
A
#
# COMPACT_ATOMS: atom_id res chain seq x y z
N MET A 1 -22.94 23.90 -12.67
CA MET A 1 -23.46 22.56 -13.00
C MET A 1 -24.97 22.67 -13.12
N THR A 2 -25.44 22.88 -14.35
CA THR A 2 -26.85 22.86 -14.72
C THR A 2 -27.44 21.50 -14.32
N GLY A 3 -28.53 21.51 -13.55
CA GLY A 3 -29.16 20.29 -13.07
C GLY A 3 -29.65 19.49 -14.26
N ARG A 4 -29.11 18.28 -14.44
CA ARG A 4 -29.68 17.29 -15.36
C ARG A 4 -31.11 17.05 -14.90
N GLU A 5 -32.08 17.37 -15.74
CA GLU A 5 -33.50 17.18 -15.43
C GLU A 5 -33.71 15.69 -15.17
N VAL A 6 -34.31 15.35 -14.02
CA VAL A 6 -34.54 13.95 -13.64
C VAL A 6 -35.68 13.43 -14.53
N PRO A 7 -35.45 12.38 -15.35
CA PRO A 7 -36.50 11.83 -16.19
C PRO A 7 -37.66 11.28 -15.33
N ASP A 8 -38.90 11.45 -15.82
CA ASP A 8 -40.10 11.04 -15.07
C ASP A 8 -40.20 9.51 -14.84
N GLU A 9 -39.46 8.71 -15.62
CA GLU A 9 -39.39 7.25 -15.46
C GLU A 9 -38.93 6.79 -14.07
N TYR A 10 -38.13 7.61 -13.36
CA TYR A 10 -37.65 7.27 -12.00
C TYR A 10 -38.69 7.56 -10.90
N LEU A 11 -39.82 8.17 -11.28
CA LEU A 11 -40.95 8.52 -10.42
C LEU A 11 -42.27 7.91 -10.91
N GLU A 12 -42.22 7.10 -11.95
CA GLU A 12 -43.39 6.44 -12.52
C GLU A 12 -44.14 5.68 -11.42
N GLY A 13 -45.46 5.90 -11.30
CA GLY A 13 -46.30 5.27 -10.27
C GLY A 13 -46.18 5.86 -8.86
N TYR A 14 -45.22 6.77 -8.57
CA TYR A 14 -45.09 7.39 -7.25
C TYR A 14 -46.33 8.23 -6.88
N ALA A 15 -46.85 9.01 -7.82
CA ALA A 15 -48.07 9.81 -7.60
C ALA A 15 -49.30 8.93 -7.31
N GLN A 16 -49.41 7.75 -7.95
CA GLN A 16 -50.49 6.81 -7.71
C GLN A 16 -50.37 6.14 -6.34
N ILE A 17 -49.16 5.70 -5.96
CA ILE A 17 -48.86 5.15 -4.64
C ILE A 17 -49.23 6.17 -3.54
N LEU A 18 -48.85 7.44 -3.74
CA LEU A 18 -49.24 8.52 -2.83
C LEU A 18 -50.76 8.63 -2.74
N ALA A 19 -51.47 8.81 -3.87
CA ALA A 19 -52.91 8.98 -3.89
C ALA A 19 -53.67 7.82 -3.20
N GLU A 20 -53.28 6.58 -3.46
CA GLU A 20 -53.90 5.40 -2.85
C GLU A 20 -53.63 5.33 -1.34
N ALA A 21 -52.41 5.63 -0.90
CA ALA A 21 -52.06 5.66 0.52
C ALA A 21 -52.76 6.81 1.27
N CYS A 22 -53.00 7.95 0.61
CA CYS A 22 -53.80 9.07 1.15
C CYS A 22 -55.23 8.64 1.44
N VAL A 23 -55.89 8.03 0.45
CA VAL A 23 -57.30 7.64 0.52
C VAL A 23 -57.52 6.54 1.55
N THR A 24 -56.60 5.59 1.64
CA THR A 24 -56.74 4.41 2.51
C THR A 24 -56.14 4.61 3.90
N GLY A 25 -55.25 5.59 4.09
CA GLY A 25 -54.49 5.80 5.33
C GLY A 25 -53.52 4.67 5.67
N ARG A 26 -53.23 3.78 4.71
CA ARG A 26 -52.33 2.63 4.91
C ARG A 26 -50.86 3.04 4.75
N ARG A 27 -49.97 2.25 5.34
CA ARG A 27 -48.52 2.30 5.04
C ARG A 27 -48.23 1.64 3.70
N LEU A 28 -47.07 1.94 3.13
CA LEU A 28 -46.59 1.25 1.93
C LEU A 28 -46.45 -0.25 2.17
N THR A 29 -46.89 -1.03 1.19
CA THR A 29 -46.73 -2.48 1.14
C THR A 29 -45.26 -2.84 0.88
N ARG A 30 -44.92 -4.10 1.14
CA ARG A 30 -43.58 -4.62 0.84
C ARG A 30 -43.22 -4.48 -0.64
N ASP A 31 -44.17 -4.72 -1.54
CA ASP A 31 -43.95 -4.68 -2.99
C ASP A 31 -43.76 -3.23 -3.48
N GLU A 32 -44.49 -2.27 -2.92
CA GLU A 32 -44.28 -0.84 -3.21
C GLU A 32 -42.91 -0.36 -2.73
N LEU A 33 -42.49 -0.75 -1.52
CA LEU A 33 -41.16 -0.44 -0.99
C LEU A 33 -40.06 -1.05 -1.86
N GLU A 34 -40.22 -2.29 -2.30
CA GLU A 34 -39.24 -2.95 -3.18
C GLU A 34 -39.17 -2.29 -4.56
N SER A 35 -40.32 -1.93 -5.14
CA SER A 35 -40.37 -1.18 -6.40
C SER A 35 -39.65 0.17 -6.29
N LEU A 36 -39.78 0.87 -5.16
CA LEU A 36 -39.06 2.12 -4.89
C LEU A 36 -37.54 1.89 -4.74
N ARG A 37 -37.11 0.83 -4.06
CA ARG A 37 -35.69 0.44 -4.00
C ARG A 37 -35.11 0.18 -5.39
N THR A 38 -35.78 -0.63 -6.21
CA THR A 38 -35.33 -0.94 -7.58
C THR A 38 -35.23 0.32 -8.45
N ARG A 39 -36.14 1.28 -8.30
CA ARG A 39 -36.03 2.58 -8.97
C ARG A 39 -34.84 3.40 -8.47
N GLY A 40 -34.59 3.39 -7.17
CA GLY A 40 -33.40 3.99 -6.56
C GLY A 40 -32.10 3.40 -7.12
N GLU A 41 -32.04 2.07 -7.25
CA GLU A 41 -30.91 1.35 -7.84
C GLU A 41 -30.68 1.78 -9.30
N ARG A 42 -31.72 1.74 -10.14
CA ARG A 42 -31.64 2.17 -11.55
C ARG A 42 -31.23 3.65 -11.68
N ALA A 43 -31.71 4.52 -10.80
CA ALA A 43 -31.36 5.94 -10.81
C ALA A 43 -29.88 6.16 -10.47
N ALA A 44 -29.32 5.37 -9.54
CA ALA A 44 -27.90 5.39 -9.24
C ALA A 44 -27.05 4.90 -10.42
N GLU A 45 -27.47 3.81 -11.08
CA GLU A 45 -26.82 3.27 -12.27
C GLU A 45 -26.82 4.27 -13.45
N ALA A 46 -27.88 5.08 -13.57
CA ALA A 46 -27.97 6.18 -14.54
C ALA A 46 -27.13 7.43 -14.17
N GLY A 47 -26.45 7.41 -13.01
CA GLY A 47 -25.60 8.52 -12.55
C GLY A 47 -26.38 9.74 -12.04
N LEU A 48 -27.64 9.56 -11.64
CA LEU A 48 -28.47 10.64 -11.10
C LEU A 48 -28.17 10.87 -9.62
N GLY A 49 -27.95 12.13 -9.24
CA GLY A 49 -27.62 12.48 -7.86
C GLY A 49 -28.83 12.41 -6.92
N LEU A 50 -28.66 11.78 -5.75
CA LEU A 50 -29.72 11.58 -4.74
C LEU A 50 -30.43 12.90 -4.38
N ARG A 51 -29.69 13.99 -4.23
CA ARG A 51 -30.26 15.32 -3.93
C ARG A 51 -31.27 15.80 -4.98
N ALA A 52 -31.02 15.55 -6.27
CA ALA A 52 -31.94 15.95 -7.33
C ALA A 52 -33.19 15.06 -7.33
N LEU A 53 -33.00 13.75 -7.11
CA LEU A 53 -34.08 12.76 -7.03
C LEU A 53 -35.02 13.05 -5.86
N VAL A 54 -34.49 13.32 -4.66
CA VAL A 54 -35.27 13.70 -3.48
C VAL A 54 -36.05 14.99 -3.73
N ARG A 55 -35.42 16.02 -4.32
CA ARG A 55 -36.11 17.27 -4.65
C ARG A 55 -37.28 17.04 -5.59
N ARG A 56 -37.13 16.15 -6.57
CA ARG A 56 -38.19 15.83 -7.51
C ARG A 56 -39.33 15.03 -6.85
N HIS A 57 -39.04 14.06 -5.99
CA HIS A 57 -40.07 13.39 -5.16
C HIS A 57 -40.90 14.43 -4.37
N LEU A 58 -40.24 15.39 -3.72
CA LEU A 58 -40.91 16.48 -2.99
C LEU A 58 -41.68 17.46 -3.89
N SER A 59 -41.30 17.61 -5.16
CA SER A 59 -42.05 18.42 -6.14
C SER A 59 -43.33 17.71 -6.55
N VAL A 60 -43.23 16.43 -6.91
CA VAL A 60 -44.38 15.60 -7.31
C VAL A 60 -45.38 15.47 -6.16
N THR A 61 -44.90 15.32 -4.92
CA THR A 61 -45.77 15.35 -3.74
C THR A 61 -46.54 16.67 -3.62
N ARG A 62 -45.89 17.82 -3.90
CA ARG A 62 -46.56 19.14 -3.87
C ARG A 62 -47.54 19.34 -5.02
N GLU A 63 -47.18 18.91 -6.22
CA GLU A 63 -48.01 19.02 -7.43
C GLU A 63 -49.28 18.17 -7.33
N SER A 64 -49.17 17.01 -6.69
CA SER A 64 -50.30 16.09 -6.48
C SER A 64 -51.25 16.55 -5.35
N TRP A 65 -51.03 17.75 -4.78
CA TRP A 65 -51.65 18.13 -3.50
C TRP A 65 -52.07 19.61 -3.38
N PRO A 66 -53.27 19.98 -3.83
CA PRO A 66 -53.93 21.20 -3.37
C PRO A 66 -55.01 20.85 -2.33
N THR A 67 -54.77 21.26 -1.07
CA THR A 67 -55.69 21.30 0.10
C THR A 67 -56.10 19.96 0.75
N LEU A 68 -55.53 19.65 1.93
CA LEU A 68 -55.97 18.57 2.84
C LEU A 68 -56.00 19.03 4.30
N SER A 69 -56.66 18.26 5.17
CA SER A 69 -56.71 18.47 6.62
C SER A 69 -55.39 18.10 7.32
N VAL A 70 -55.23 18.53 8.58
CA VAL A 70 -54.01 18.29 9.38
C VAL A 70 -53.72 16.78 9.54
N THR A 71 -54.74 15.96 9.78
CA THR A 71 -54.57 14.50 9.96
C THR A 71 -54.18 13.79 8.67
N GLU A 72 -54.62 14.29 7.52
CA GLU A 72 -54.22 13.78 6.21
C GLU A 72 -52.79 14.19 5.84
N THR A 73 -52.33 15.33 6.39
CA THR A 73 -50.96 15.83 6.21
C THR A 73 -49.95 14.92 6.90
N ASP A 74 -50.18 14.54 8.17
CA ASP A 74 -49.28 13.65 8.92
C ASP A 74 -49.14 12.27 8.27
N ARG A 75 -50.26 11.71 7.78
CA ARG A 75 -50.27 10.40 7.10
C ARG A 75 -49.41 10.42 5.85
N VAL A 76 -49.41 11.53 5.12
CA VAL A 76 -48.69 11.59 3.85
C VAL A 76 -47.24 11.95 4.03
N LEU A 77 -46.93 12.79 5.01
CA LEU A 77 -45.53 12.94 5.42
C LEU A 77 -44.94 11.58 5.78
N ALA A 78 -45.67 10.72 6.50
CA ALA A 78 -45.21 9.36 6.80
C ALA A 78 -45.05 8.47 5.55
N VAL A 79 -45.95 8.55 4.56
CA VAL A 79 -45.82 7.77 3.31
C VAL A 79 -44.67 8.29 2.44
N VAL A 80 -44.49 9.61 2.37
CA VAL A 80 -43.40 10.25 1.64
C VAL A 80 -42.06 9.90 2.27
N GLU A 81 -41.98 9.90 3.61
CA GLU A 81 -40.81 9.43 4.36
C GLU A 81 -40.48 7.98 3.99
N GLN A 82 -41.45 7.06 4.08
CA GLN A 82 -41.27 5.66 3.66
C GLN A 82 -40.81 5.52 2.21
N ALA A 83 -41.33 6.37 1.32
CA ALA A 83 -41.00 6.29 -0.09
C ALA A 83 -39.59 6.80 -0.40
N ILE A 84 -39.21 7.94 0.18
CA ILE A 84 -37.89 8.53 0.04
C ILE A 84 -36.84 7.63 0.68
N ASP A 85 -37.11 7.06 1.85
CA ASP A 85 -36.18 6.15 2.53
C ASP A 85 -35.95 4.88 1.71
N ALA A 86 -37.00 4.23 1.20
CA ALA A 86 -36.86 3.04 0.36
C ALA A 86 -36.10 3.36 -0.94
N PHE A 87 -36.40 4.49 -1.57
CA PHE A 87 -35.68 4.93 -2.78
C PHE A 87 -34.21 5.22 -2.50
N ALA A 88 -33.91 5.94 -1.41
CA ALA A 88 -32.55 6.27 -1.00
C ALA A 88 -31.75 5.01 -0.63
N GLU A 89 -32.36 4.05 0.07
CA GLU A 89 -31.74 2.76 0.41
C GLU A 89 -31.27 2.01 -0.85
N GLY A 90 -32.11 1.92 -1.88
CA GLY A 90 -31.76 1.32 -3.16
C GLY A 90 -30.64 2.08 -3.88
N HIS A 91 -30.73 3.41 -3.91
CA HIS A 91 -29.71 4.27 -4.52
C HIS A 91 -28.33 4.11 -3.86
N GLU A 92 -28.28 4.18 -2.53
CA GLU A 92 -27.04 3.99 -1.76
C GLU A 92 -26.47 2.58 -1.89
N ARG A 93 -27.33 1.56 -2.00
CA ARG A 93 -26.89 0.17 -2.21
C ARG A 93 -26.22 0.02 -3.57
N ALA A 94 -26.83 0.53 -4.64
CA ALA A 94 -26.26 0.50 -5.99
C ALA A 94 -24.95 1.30 -6.06
N GLN A 95 -24.88 2.48 -5.45
CA GLN A 95 -23.64 3.25 -5.36
C GLN A 95 -22.53 2.48 -4.63
N ARG A 96 -22.83 1.87 -3.48
CA ARG A 96 -21.86 1.05 -2.73
C ARG A 96 -21.40 -0.16 -3.54
N LEU A 97 -22.29 -0.80 -4.28
CA LEU A 97 -21.95 -1.94 -5.13
C LEU A 97 -21.04 -1.51 -6.29
N ALA A 98 -21.36 -0.40 -6.95
CA ALA A 98 -20.54 0.16 -8.03
C ALA A 98 -19.12 0.51 -7.56
N VAL A 99 -18.99 1.19 -6.42
CA VAL A 99 -17.68 1.48 -5.81
C VAL A 99 -16.91 0.20 -5.51
N ARG A 100 -17.55 -0.82 -4.94
CA ARG A 100 -16.89 -2.12 -4.66
C ARG A 100 -16.46 -2.85 -5.92
N GLN A 101 -17.25 -2.80 -6.99
CA GLN A 101 -16.90 -3.40 -8.27
C GLN A 101 -15.70 -2.68 -8.90
N GLU A 102 -15.70 -1.35 -8.89
CA GLU A 102 -14.57 -0.57 -9.39
C GLU A 102 -13.28 -0.83 -8.61
N GLU A 103 -13.35 -0.85 -7.28
CA GLU A 103 -12.24 -1.26 -6.41
C GLU A 103 -11.78 -2.69 -6.68
N GLY A 104 -12.71 -3.61 -6.98
CA GLY A 104 -12.39 -4.98 -7.37
C GLY A 104 -11.60 -5.06 -8.68
N VAL A 105 -12.03 -4.33 -9.71
CA VAL A 105 -11.35 -4.27 -11.02
C VAL A 105 -9.98 -3.59 -10.90
N ARG A 106 -9.86 -2.56 -10.05
CA ARG A 106 -8.59 -1.89 -9.74
C ARG A 106 -7.62 -2.85 -9.04
N ARG A 107 -8.08 -3.57 -8.02
CA ARG A 107 -7.26 -4.54 -7.28
C ARG A 107 -6.78 -5.69 -8.18
N GLU A 108 -7.66 -6.23 -9.02
CA GLU A 108 -7.29 -7.27 -9.99
C GLU A 108 -6.22 -6.76 -10.98
N PHE A 109 -6.39 -5.55 -11.51
CA PHE A 109 -5.39 -4.94 -12.40
C PHE A 109 -4.04 -4.77 -11.72
N ILE A 110 -4.01 -4.36 -10.45
CA ILE A 110 -2.79 -4.17 -9.69
C ILE A 110 -2.11 -5.51 -9.42
N ASP A 111 -2.86 -6.55 -9.07
CA ASP A 111 -2.32 -7.89 -8.89
C ASP A 111 -1.74 -8.44 -10.20
N ASP A 112 -2.46 -8.27 -11.31
CA ASP A 112 -1.97 -8.61 -12.65
C ASP A 112 -0.67 -7.86 -12.98
N LEU A 113 -0.61 -6.57 -12.66
CA LEU A 113 0.52 -5.68 -12.94
C LEU A 113 1.73 -6.01 -12.07
N LEU A 114 1.57 -6.23 -10.76
CA LEU A 114 2.68 -6.42 -9.82
C LEU A 114 3.29 -7.83 -9.90
N TYR A 115 2.52 -8.85 -10.27
CA TYR A 115 3.03 -10.22 -10.40
C TYR A 115 3.26 -10.65 -11.86
N GLY A 116 3.02 -9.78 -12.83
CA GLY A 116 3.19 -10.08 -14.26
C GLY A 116 2.35 -11.26 -14.75
N ARG A 117 1.17 -11.49 -14.15
CA ARG A 117 0.33 -12.68 -14.40
C ARG A 117 -0.57 -12.55 -15.64
N SER A 118 -0.53 -11.41 -16.33
CA SER A 118 -1.41 -11.08 -17.44
C SER A 118 -0.66 -10.76 -18.72
N ASP A 119 -1.35 -10.96 -19.86
CA ASP A 119 -0.85 -10.57 -21.18
C ASP A 119 -0.65 -9.04 -21.26
N LEU A 120 0.49 -8.63 -21.82
CA LEU A 120 0.90 -7.23 -21.91
C LEU A 120 -0.10 -6.35 -22.67
N GLY A 121 -0.79 -6.90 -23.67
CA GLY A 121 -1.81 -6.17 -24.43
C GLY A 121 -3.03 -5.83 -23.58
N ARG A 122 -3.51 -6.78 -22.77
CA ARG A 122 -4.63 -6.56 -21.83
C ARG A 122 -4.26 -5.61 -20.70
N LEU A 123 -3.03 -5.71 -20.18
CA LEU A 123 -2.53 -4.77 -19.19
C LEU A 123 -2.46 -3.35 -19.74
N ALA A 124 -1.98 -3.18 -20.98
CA ALA A 124 -1.89 -1.87 -21.62
C ALA A 124 -3.28 -1.23 -21.83
N GLU A 125 -4.28 -2.00 -22.28
CA GLU A 125 -5.66 -1.52 -22.46
C GLU A 125 -6.27 -0.99 -21.15
N ARG A 126 -6.01 -1.66 -20.04
CA ARG A 126 -6.51 -1.27 -18.71
C ARG A 126 -5.68 -0.15 -18.06
N ALA A 127 -4.39 -0.06 -18.36
CA ALA A 127 -3.46 0.86 -17.69
C ALA A 127 -3.83 2.33 -17.86
N GLU A 128 -4.28 2.75 -19.06
CA GLU A 128 -4.67 4.13 -19.30
C GLU A 128 -5.85 4.56 -18.42
N ARG A 129 -6.81 3.66 -18.16
CA ARG A 129 -7.95 3.91 -17.25
C ARG A 129 -7.49 4.24 -15.84
N PHE A 130 -6.36 3.66 -15.40
CA PHE A 130 -5.76 3.90 -14.09
C PHE A 130 -4.62 4.93 -14.13
N GLY A 131 -4.50 5.68 -15.23
CA GLY A 131 -3.51 6.73 -15.41
C GLY A 131 -2.09 6.26 -15.73
N LEU A 132 -1.84 4.96 -15.87
CA LEU A 132 -0.51 4.44 -16.18
C LEU A 132 -0.25 4.43 -17.69
N LEU A 133 0.87 5.01 -18.11
CA LEU A 133 1.31 5.00 -19.51
C LEU A 133 2.48 4.02 -19.65
N LEU A 134 2.21 2.72 -19.80
CA LEU A 134 3.22 1.64 -19.77
C LEU A 134 4.33 1.78 -20.83
N SER A 135 4.23 2.70 -21.79
CA SER A 135 5.31 3.08 -22.71
C SER A 135 6.44 3.87 -22.03
N ARG A 136 6.20 4.44 -20.85
CA ARG A 136 7.17 5.20 -20.06
C ARG A 136 7.84 4.35 -18.98
N ALA A 137 8.92 4.89 -18.43
CA ALA A 137 9.50 4.34 -17.22
C ALA A 137 8.60 4.63 -16.01
N HIS A 138 8.50 3.66 -15.10
CA HIS A 138 7.81 3.82 -13.83
C HIS A 138 8.73 3.40 -12.69
N ALA A 139 8.58 4.07 -11.57
CA ALA A 139 9.18 3.70 -10.31
C ALA A 139 8.08 3.46 -9.28
N VAL A 140 8.38 2.59 -8.32
CA VAL A 140 7.46 2.09 -7.31
C VAL A 140 8.06 2.33 -5.94
N ALA A 141 7.29 2.96 -5.06
CA ALA A 141 7.60 3.08 -3.66
C ALA A 141 6.69 2.15 -2.84
N VAL A 142 7.27 1.47 -1.85
CA VAL A 142 6.56 0.54 -0.96
C VAL A 142 6.84 0.92 0.48
N ALA A 143 5.80 1.20 1.25
CA ALA A 143 5.90 1.51 2.67
C ALA A 143 5.45 0.33 3.53
N GLN A 144 6.26 -0.01 4.53
CA GLN A 144 6.03 -1.08 5.48
C GLN A 144 6.06 -0.52 6.91
N GLY A 145 4.92 -0.61 7.59
CA GLY A 145 4.77 -0.29 9.00
C GLY A 145 4.92 -1.52 9.91
N SER A 146 4.89 -1.28 11.22
CA SER A 146 4.85 -2.34 12.24
C SER A 146 3.53 -3.13 12.25
N LYS A 147 2.46 -2.52 11.73
CA LYS A 147 1.15 -3.14 11.51
C LYS A 147 0.83 -3.18 10.03
N PRO A 148 0.19 -4.25 9.54
CA PRO A 148 -0.25 -4.32 8.16
C PRO A 148 -1.27 -3.22 7.86
N VAL A 149 -1.09 -2.55 6.73
CA VAL A 149 -2.02 -1.54 6.22
C VAL A 149 -3.02 -2.22 5.29
N GLU A 150 -4.28 -2.24 5.69
CA GLU A 150 -5.39 -2.75 4.88
C GLU A 150 -5.96 -1.67 3.94
N ASP A 151 -6.66 -2.07 2.88
CA ASP A 151 -7.24 -1.15 1.89
C ASP A 151 -8.15 -0.06 2.50
N MET A 152 -8.86 -0.37 3.59
CA MET A 152 -9.74 0.58 4.29
C MET A 152 -9.05 1.31 5.44
N HIS A 153 -7.74 1.13 5.62
CA HIS A 153 -7.02 1.75 6.72
C HIS A 153 -6.98 3.28 6.56
N PRO A 154 -7.17 4.07 7.64
CA PRO A 154 -7.16 5.53 7.57
C PRO A 154 -5.88 6.10 6.94
N ALA A 155 -4.74 5.43 7.17
CA ALA A 155 -3.45 5.77 6.58
C ALA A 155 -3.50 5.81 5.04
N THR A 156 -4.15 4.83 4.41
CA THR A 156 -4.29 4.74 2.95
C THR A 156 -4.98 5.98 2.39
N ARG A 157 -6.13 6.35 2.96
CA ARG A 157 -6.90 7.54 2.51
C ARG A 157 -6.18 8.84 2.82
N GLN A 158 -5.48 8.93 3.95
CA GLN A 158 -4.72 10.11 4.33
C GLN A 158 -3.57 10.37 3.34
N VAL A 159 -2.77 9.33 3.05
CA VAL A 159 -1.66 9.41 2.11
C VAL A 159 -2.19 9.69 0.70
N GLU A 160 -3.25 9.00 0.28
CA GLU A 160 -3.86 9.22 -1.04
C GLU A 160 -4.37 10.64 -1.22
N SER A 161 -5.13 11.16 -0.24
CA SER A 161 -5.62 12.55 -0.27
C SER A 161 -4.48 13.57 -0.32
N ALA A 162 -3.39 13.33 0.42
CA ALA A 162 -2.23 14.22 0.44
C ALA A 162 -1.49 14.25 -0.90
N VAL A 163 -1.26 13.07 -1.51
CA VAL A 163 -0.58 12.95 -2.80
C VAL A 163 -1.43 13.58 -3.91
N ILE A 164 -2.72 13.25 -3.97
CA ILE A 164 -3.64 13.78 -4.98
C ILE A 164 -3.78 15.31 -4.85
N SER A 165 -3.88 15.84 -3.63
CA SER A 165 -3.96 17.29 -3.41
C SER A 165 -2.73 18.04 -3.94
N ARG A 166 -1.54 17.42 -3.87
CA ARG A 166 -0.28 18.06 -4.24
C ARG A 166 0.10 17.91 -5.72
N PHE A 167 -0.25 16.80 -6.34
CA PHE A 167 0.19 16.44 -7.71
C PHE A 167 -0.96 16.20 -8.69
N GLY A 168 -2.20 16.17 -8.22
CA GLY A 168 -3.37 15.76 -8.98
C GLY A 168 -3.49 14.25 -9.16
N GLU A 169 -4.53 13.81 -9.85
CA GLU A 169 -4.83 12.38 -10.08
C GLU A 169 -4.11 11.79 -11.31
N ARG A 170 -3.46 12.63 -12.12
CA ARG A 170 -2.97 12.20 -13.43
C ARG A 170 -1.66 11.43 -13.27
N ARG A 171 -1.75 10.11 -13.44
CA ARG A 171 -0.64 9.16 -13.60
C ARG A 171 0.03 8.64 -12.33
N ILE A 172 -0.63 8.77 -11.19
CA ILE A 172 -0.16 8.21 -9.92
C ILE A 172 -1.16 7.15 -9.49
N LEU A 173 -0.68 5.93 -9.23
CA LEU A 173 -1.51 4.84 -8.73
C LEU A 173 -1.08 4.48 -7.31
N LEU A 174 -2.00 4.69 -6.36
CA LEU A 174 -1.84 4.32 -4.96
C LEU A 174 -2.69 3.10 -4.64
N THR A 175 -2.18 2.20 -3.80
CA THR A 175 -2.88 0.97 -3.43
C THR A 175 -2.30 0.37 -2.16
N THR A 176 -2.93 -0.68 -1.62
CA THR A 176 -2.32 -1.55 -0.63
C THR A 176 -2.10 -2.94 -1.19
N LYS A 177 -1.00 -3.58 -0.80
CA LYS A 177 -0.69 -4.95 -1.16
C LYS A 177 0.07 -5.65 -0.04
N ASP A 178 -0.40 -6.82 0.37
CA ASP A 178 0.21 -7.66 1.42
C ASP A 178 0.53 -6.87 2.71
N GLY A 179 -0.39 -5.97 3.11
CA GLY A 179 -0.22 -5.12 4.29
C GLY A 179 0.71 -3.93 4.11
N ARG A 180 1.10 -3.60 2.88
CA ARG A 180 2.01 -2.49 2.55
C ARG A 180 1.30 -1.45 1.68
N LEU A 181 1.63 -0.18 1.87
CA LEU A 181 1.20 0.88 0.94
C LEU A 181 2.13 0.89 -0.27
N VAL A 182 1.56 0.97 -1.47
CA VAL A 182 2.30 0.98 -2.73
C VAL A 182 1.91 2.22 -3.52
N CYS A 183 2.91 2.93 -4.03
CA CYS A 183 2.74 4.07 -4.93
C CYS A 183 3.52 3.82 -6.22
N ILE A 184 2.84 3.89 -7.35
CA ILE A 184 3.42 3.77 -8.69
C ILE A 184 3.32 5.15 -9.34
N ALA A 185 4.47 5.67 -9.78
CA ALA A 185 4.55 6.96 -10.45
C ALA A 185 5.48 6.89 -11.68
N PRO A 186 5.37 7.85 -12.63
CA PRO A 186 6.31 7.95 -13.74
C PRO A 186 7.74 8.16 -13.23
N GLY A 187 8.71 7.52 -13.86
CA GLY A 187 10.10 7.51 -13.43
C GLY A 187 10.77 8.90 -13.44
N GLU A 188 10.29 9.81 -14.28
CA GLU A 188 10.72 11.22 -14.28
C GLU A 188 10.20 12.05 -13.08
N GLN A 189 9.28 11.52 -12.28
CA GLN A 189 8.60 12.22 -11.17
C GLN A 189 9.06 11.72 -9.80
N ASP A 190 10.37 11.71 -9.53
CA ASP A 190 10.92 11.28 -8.23
C ASP A 190 10.33 12.05 -7.04
N GLU A 191 9.95 13.32 -7.24
CA GLU A 191 9.30 14.16 -6.22
C GLU A 191 7.97 13.57 -5.71
N VAL A 192 7.23 12.83 -6.53
CA VAL A 192 5.99 12.16 -6.14
C VAL A 192 6.30 11.03 -5.16
N LEU A 193 7.30 10.21 -5.47
CA LEU A 193 7.68 9.06 -4.64
C LEU A 193 8.34 9.52 -3.34
N ALA A 194 9.16 10.57 -3.37
CA ALA A 194 9.73 11.18 -2.18
C ALA A 194 8.64 11.78 -1.27
N PHE A 195 7.64 12.46 -1.85
CA PHE A 195 6.51 12.98 -1.07
C PHE A 195 5.66 11.85 -0.50
N PHE A 196 5.33 10.83 -1.30
CA PHE A 196 4.65 9.63 -0.82
C PHE A 196 5.40 8.99 0.34
N ALA A 197 6.72 8.78 0.22
CA ALA A 197 7.53 8.17 1.26
C ALA A 197 7.44 8.93 2.59
N LYS A 198 7.49 10.26 2.54
CA LYS A 198 7.31 11.11 3.71
C LYS A 198 5.92 10.94 4.35
N GLN A 199 4.85 10.96 3.55
CA GLN A 199 3.48 10.81 4.05
C GLN A 199 3.24 9.41 4.61
N ALA A 200 3.71 8.37 3.91
CA ALA A 200 3.54 6.99 4.30
C ALA A 200 4.31 6.69 5.59
N HIS A 201 5.58 7.12 5.71
CA HIS A 201 6.36 6.99 6.94
C HIS A 201 5.63 7.55 8.17
N ALA A 202 5.04 8.75 8.04
CA ALA A 202 4.25 9.36 9.11
C ALA A 202 2.93 8.60 9.38
N ALA A 203 2.25 8.13 8.34
CA ALA A 203 0.98 7.41 8.46
C ALA A 203 1.14 5.98 9.00
N THR A 204 2.34 5.40 8.88
CA THR A 204 2.69 4.05 9.37
C THR A 204 3.49 4.08 10.68
N ASP A 205 3.38 5.15 11.47
CA ASP A 205 4.02 5.30 12.79
C ASP A 205 5.54 5.07 12.76
N GLY A 206 6.22 5.68 11.79
CA GLY A 206 7.66 5.56 11.64
C GLY A 206 8.14 4.37 10.80
N GLY A 207 7.22 3.63 10.16
CA GLY A 207 7.56 2.56 9.22
C GLY A 207 8.50 2.98 8.09
N GLN A 208 9.25 2.03 7.53
CA GLN A 208 10.22 2.30 6.46
C GLN A 208 9.55 2.31 5.09
N VAL A 209 10.05 3.16 4.18
CA VAL A 209 9.64 3.19 2.78
C VAL A 209 10.83 2.88 1.88
N ALA A 210 10.66 1.94 0.95
CA ALA A 210 11.65 1.69 -0.09
C ALA A 210 11.18 2.17 -1.46
N ILE A 211 12.08 2.75 -2.24
CA ILE A 211 11.84 3.25 -3.59
C ILE A 211 12.71 2.45 -4.57
N GLY A 212 12.06 1.72 -5.48
CA GLY A 212 12.71 1.04 -6.59
C GLY A 212 13.16 2.00 -7.69
N ARG A 213 14.04 1.54 -8.58
CA ARG A 213 14.55 2.37 -9.68
C ARG A 213 13.51 2.46 -10.80
N PRO A 214 13.53 3.55 -11.59
CA PRO A 214 12.66 3.67 -12.74
C PRO A 214 13.06 2.68 -13.84
N HIS A 215 12.11 1.87 -14.29
CA HIS A 215 12.30 0.91 -15.39
C HIS A 215 11.25 1.12 -16.50
N PRO A 216 11.64 1.02 -17.78
CA PRO A 216 10.73 1.21 -18.92
C PRO A 216 9.78 0.03 -19.12
N GLY A 217 8.64 0.30 -19.76
CA GLY A 217 7.72 -0.74 -20.20
C GLY A 217 6.80 -1.24 -19.08
N ALA A 218 5.86 -2.10 -19.47
CA ALA A 218 4.92 -2.73 -18.55
C ALA A 218 5.61 -3.57 -17.45
N GLY A 219 6.68 -4.29 -17.79
CA GLY A 219 7.51 -5.03 -16.82
C GLY A 219 8.32 -4.13 -15.90
N GLY A 220 8.47 -2.84 -16.21
CA GLY A 220 9.22 -1.91 -15.38
C GLY A 220 8.60 -1.66 -14.01
N VAL A 221 7.26 -1.70 -13.91
CA VAL A 221 6.55 -1.60 -12.63
C VAL A 221 6.90 -2.81 -11.74
N VAL A 222 6.89 -4.03 -12.29
CA VAL A 222 7.24 -5.26 -11.56
C VAL A 222 8.67 -5.17 -11.04
N HIS A 223 9.64 -4.86 -11.91
CA HIS A 223 11.04 -4.77 -11.51
C HIS A 223 11.27 -3.72 -10.42
N SER A 224 10.67 -2.54 -10.55
CA SER A 224 10.79 -1.50 -9.53
C SER A 224 10.10 -1.92 -8.22
N TYR A 225 8.99 -2.65 -8.28
CA TYR A 225 8.30 -3.15 -7.09
C TYR A 225 9.16 -4.20 -6.36
N GLU A 226 9.70 -5.18 -7.10
CA GLU A 226 10.61 -6.20 -6.56
C GLU A 226 11.87 -5.57 -5.94
N GLU A 227 12.44 -4.54 -6.58
CA GLU A 227 13.58 -3.79 -6.03
C GLU A 227 13.24 -3.11 -4.69
N ALA A 228 12.05 -2.51 -4.58
CA ALA A 228 11.60 -1.90 -3.33
C ALA A 228 11.39 -2.96 -2.23
N LEU A 229 10.79 -4.11 -2.56
CA LEU A 229 10.64 -5.22 -1.62
C LEU A 229 11.98 -5.78 -1.15
N ASN A 230 12.92 -5.98 -2.08
CA ASN A 230 14.26 -6.43 -1.76
C ASN A 230 15.01 -5.42 -0.88
N ALA A 231 14.84 -4.12 -1.11
CA ALA A 231 15.42 -3.08 -0.25
C ALA A 231 14.87 -3.15 1.18
N LEU A 232 13.57 -3.40 1.38
CA LEU A 232 12.98 -3.59 2.71
C LEU A 232 13.50 -4.87 3.40
N ASP A 233 13.59 -5.99 2.69
CA ASP A 233 14.16 -7.25 3.23
C ASP A 233 15.63 -7.09 3.60
N LEU A 234 16.42 -6.40 2.76
CA LEU A 234 17.81 -6.07 3.06
C LEU A 234 17.92 -5.19 4.30
N ALA A 235 17.05 -4.19 4.45
CA ALA A 235 17.08 -3.30 5.60
C ALA A 235 16.79 -4.04 6.90
N ASP A 236 15.83 -4.97 6.90
CA ASP A 236 15.54 -5.83 8.05
C ASP A 236 16.76 -6.69 8.43
N ARG A 237 17.31 -7.46 7.48
CA ARG A 237 18.48 -8.35 7.73
C ARG A 237 19.74 -7.58 8.13
N LEU A 238 19.92 -6.39 7.58
CA LEU A 238 21.09 -5.54 7.80
C LEU A 238 20.85 -4.46 8.86
N HIS A 239 19.72 -4.48 9.56
CA HIS A 239 19.36 -3.49 10.59
C HIS A 239 19.62 -2.05 10.12
N ILE A 240 19.23 -1.75 8.89
CA ILE A 240 19.32 -0.41 8.29
C ILE A 240 18.10 0.35 8.80
N GLU A 241 18.30 1.43 9.55
CA GLU A 241 17.24 2.18 10.25
C GLU A 241 16.76 3.41 9.47
N GLU A 242 17.32 3.66 8.29
CA GLU A 242 16.96 4.78 7.43
C GLU A 242 15.47 4.72 7.10
N PRO A 243 14.71 5.82 7.30
CA PRO A 243 13.26 5.83 7.11
C PRO A 243 12.87 5.68 5.63
N VAL A 244 13.74 6.10 4.72
CA VAL A 244 13.55 6.00 3.28
C VAL A 244 14.77 5.35 2.66
N LEU A 245 14.55 4.22 2.01
CA LEU A 245 15.54 3.40 1.33
C LEU A 245 15.39 3.62 -0.17
N ARG A 246 16.51 3.80 -0.88
CA ARG A 246 16.50 3.76 -2.35
C ARG A 246 17.22 2.51 -2.80
N ALA A 247 16.57 1.72 -3.64
CA ALA A 247 17.16 0.49 -4.17
C ALA A 247 18.48 0.75 -4.92
N ALA A 248 18.62 1.94 -5.54
CA ALA A 248 19.85 2.39 -6.19
C ALA A 248 21.06 2.43 -5.24
N ASP A 249 20.85 2.73 -3.96
CA ASP A 249 21.91 2.85 -2.95
C ASP A 249 22.31 1.47 -2.37
N LEU A 250 21.49 0.45 -2.62
CA LEU A 250 21.64 -0.90 -2.07
C LEU A 250 22.05 -1.95 -3.13
N LEU A 251 22.39 -1.53 -4.36
CA LEU A 251 22.65 -2.44 -5.50
C LEU A 251 23.81 -3.41 -5.29
N VAL A 252 24.73 -3.12 -4.38
CA VAL A 252 25.84 -4.04 -4.06
C VAL A 252 25.33 -5.33 -3.42
N TYR A 253 24.28 -5.30 -2.61
CA TYR A 253 23.82 -6.47 -1.87
C TYR A 253 23.17 -7.54 -2.76
N PRO A 254 22.26 -7.20 -3.70
CA PRO A 254 21.75 -8.17 -4.68
C PRO A 254 22.85 -8.80 -5.55
N VAL A 255 23.92 -8.05 -5.85
CA VAL A 255 25.08 -8.59 -6.58
C VAL A 255 25.79 -9.64 -5.73
N LEU A 256 26.02 -9.35 -4.44
CA LEU A 256 26.67 -10.26 -3.51
C LEU A 256 25.84 -11.53 -3.24
N THR A 257 24.52 -11.44 -3.23
CA THR A 257 23.63 -12.58 -2.92
C THR A 257 23.15 -13.35 -4.14
N ARG A 258 23.53 -12.93 -5.36
CA ARG A 258 23.13 -13.59 -6.61
C ARG A 258 23.57 -15.06 -6.66
N ASP A 259 24.76 -15.35 -6.17
CA ASP A 259 25.25 -16.71 -5.94
C ASP A 259 25.23 -17.02 -4.44
N ARG A 260 24.07 -17.48 -3.97
CA ARG A 260 23.85 -17.81 -2.55
C ARG A 260 24.84 -18.88 -2.06
N GLN A 261 25.20 -19.85 -2.92
CA GLN A 261 26.10 -20.93 -2.55
C GLN A 261 27.53 -20.40 -2.39
N ALA A 262 28.01 -19.59 -3.32
CA ALA A 262 29.33 -18.95 -3.21
C ALA A 262 29.42 -18.04 -1.97
N MET A 263 28.34 -17.32 -1.63
CA MET A 263 28.28 -16.54 -0.40
C MET A 263 28.34 -17.42 0.85
N ALA A 264 27.61 -18.55 0.87
CA ALA A 264 27.65 -19.50 1.97
C ALA A 264 29.05 -20.13 2.13
N ASP A 265 29.72 -20.48 1.03
CA ASP A 265 31.11 -20.96 1.03
C ASP A 265 32.07 -19.90 1.58
N LEU A 266 31.91 -18.64 1.20
CA LEU A 266 32.70 -17.53 1.75
C LEU A 266 32.50 -17.41 3.27
N VAL A 267 31.25 -17.46 3.75
CA VAL A 267 30.93 -17.41 5.19
C VAL A 267 31.56 -18.59 5.92
N ARG A 268 31.36 -19.83 5.44
CA ARG A 268 31.93 -21.04 6.07
C ARG A 268 33.44 -21.00 6.14
N ASN A 269 34.11 -20.65 5.03
CA ASN A 269 35.57 -20.65 4.97
C ASN A 269 36.19 -19.52 5.79
N THR A 270 35.56 -18.35 5.83
CA THR A 270 36.12 -17.14 6.48
C THR A 270 35.75 -17.07 7.96
N LEU A 271 34.50 -17.36 8.31
CA LEU A 271 33.96 -17.17 9.66
C LEU A 271 33.71 -18.50 10.38
N GLY A 272 33.64 -19.63 9.68
CA GLY A 272 33.47 -20.96 10.29
C GLY A 272 34.46 -21.27 11.42
N PRO A 273 35.77 -20.92 11.31
CA PRO A 273 36.71 -21.11 12.42
C PRO A 273 36.32 -20.41 13.73
N LEU A 274 35.47 -19.38 13.69
CA LEU A 274 34.97 -18.71 14.89
C LEU A 274 34.05 -19.60 15.74
N GLN A 275 33.47 -20.65 15.17
CA GLN A 275 32.61 -21.60 15.91
C GLN A 275 33.38 -22.34 17.01
N SER A 276 34.69 -22.55 16.85
CA SER A 276 35.54 -23.19 17.86
C SER A 276 35.92 -22.27 19.02
N ALA A 277 35.47 -21.00 19.01
CA ALA A 277 35.69 -20.08 20.10
C ALA A 277 34.85 -20.48 21.34
N ARG A 278 35.39 -20.23 22.53
CA ARG A 278 34.62 -20.38 23.77
C ARG A 278 33.48 -19.36 23.76
N GLY A 279 32.24 -19.84 23.79
CA GLY A 279 31.03 -19.00 23.64
C GLY A 279 30.48 -18.92 22.20
N GLY A 280 31.04 -19.70 21.27
CA GLY A 280 30.58 -19.78 19.87
C GLY A 280 31.00 -18.60 19.01
N ALA A 281 30.55 -18.61 17.75
CA ALA A 281 30.91 -17.59 16.76
C ALA A 281 30.24 -16.22 17.02
N ARG A 282 29.02 -16.21 17.56
CA ARG A 282 28.15 -15.02 17.69
C ARG A 282 28.88 -13.80 18.28
N PRO A 283 29.53 -13.86 19.46
CA PRO A 283 30.16 -12.68 20.04
C PRO A 283 31.32 -12.10 19.20
N LEU A 284 31.99 -12.95 18.41
CA LEU A 284 33.10 -12.54 17.54
C LEU A 284 32.58 -11.96 16.22
N VAL A 285 31.47 -12.50 15.70
CA VAL A 285 30.75 -11.89 14.56
C VAL A 285 30.23 -10.51 14.94
N ASP A 286 29.58 -10.38 16.10
CA ASP A 286 29.09 -9.09 16.60
C ASP A 286 30.23 -8.08 16.78
N THR A 287 31.41 -8.56 17.18
CA THR A 287 32.63 -7.74 17.27
C THR A 287 33.07 -7.23 15.90
N LEU A 288 33.08 -8.08 14.87
CA LEU A 288 33.42 -7.67 13.49
C LEU A 288 32.36 -6.70 12.92
N THR A 289 31.08 -6.98 13.11
CA THR A 289 29.98 -6.10 12.70
C THR A 289 30.15 -4.71 13.30
N ALA A 290 30.28 -4.61 14.63
CA ALA A 290 30.48 -3.33 15.30
C ALA A 290 31.77 -2.62 14.85
N TYR A 291 32.83 -3.38 14.58
CA TYR A 291 34.09 -2.83 14.08
C TYR A 291 33.92 -2.18 12.71
N PHE A 292 33.29 -2.88 11.76
CA PHE A 292 33.07 -2.36 10.40
C PHE A 292 32.06 -1.21 10.38
N ASP A 293 30.96 -1.30 11.12
CA ASP A 293 29.93 -0.25 11.21
C ASP A 293 30.43 1.04 11.89
N SER A 294 31.55 0.95 12.61
CA SER A 294 32.23 2.09 13.22
C SER A 294 33.40 2.62 12.38
N GLY A 295 33.45 2.29 11.08
CA GLY A 295 34.53 2.73 10.19
C GLY A 295 35.90 2.16 10.58
N CYS A 296 35.93 0.97 11.19
CA CYS A 296 37.12 0.31 11.72
C CYS A 296 37.79 1.06 12.90
N VAL A 297 37.03 1.87 13.63
CA VAL A 297 37.49 2.56 14.84
C VAL A 297 37.18 1.71 16.08
N ALA A 298 38.20 1.03 16.63
CA ALA A 298 38.03 0.09 17.74
C ALA A 298 37.43 0.73 19.01
N ALA A 299 37.77 1.99 19.31
CA ALA A 299 37.24 2.69 20.48
C ALA A 299 35.74 2.99 20.36
N GLU A 300 35.27 3.31 19.16
CA GLU A 300 33.84 3.53 18.87
C GLU A 300 33.07 2.22 18.94
N ALA A 301 33.59 1.18 18.28
CA ALA A 301 32.99 -0.15 18.27
C ALA A 301 32.91 -0.77 19.67
N ALA A 302 33.94 -0.58 20.50
CA ALA A 302 33.93 -1.01 21.90
C ALA A 302 32.81 -0.33 22.71
N ARG A 303 32.59 0.98 22.49
CA ARG A 303 31.51 1.72 23.14
C ARG A 303 30.13 1.17 22.75
N ARG A 304 29.92 0.89 21.45
CA ARG A 304 28.66 0.30 20.94
C ARG A 304 28.36 -1.06 21.58
N LEU A 305 29.38 -1.88 21.83
CA LEU A 305 29.22 -3.18 22.50
C LEU A 305 29.31 -3.12 24.03
N SER A 306 29.37 -1.92 24.63
CA SER A 306 29.58 -1.74 26.08
C SER A 306 30.80 -2.48 26.63
N LEU A 307 31.89 -2.51 25.86
CA LEU A 307 33.17 -3.14 26.21
C LEU A 307 34.25 -2.09 26.46
N SER A 308 35.28 -2.47 27.25
CA SER A 308 36.52 -1.69 27.26
C SER A 308 37.27 -1.84 25.93
N VAL A 309 38.00 -0.81 25.51
CA VAL A 309 38.82 -0.87 24.29
C VAL A 309 39.79 -2.06 24.32
N ARG A 310 40.40 -2.36 25.48
CA ARG A 310 41.29 -3.51 25.66
C ARG A 310 40.58 -4.84 25.40
N ALA A 311 39.39 -5.02 25.97
CA ALA A 311 38.60 -6.24 25.74
C ALA A 311 38.19 -6.38 24.27
N PHE A 312 37.87 -5.27 23.60
CA PHE A 312 37.53 -5.27 22.18
C PHE A 312 38.74 -5.65 21.31
N THR A 313 39.90 -5.02 21.53
CA THR A 313 41.14 -5.35 20.82
C THR A 313 41.54 -6.80 21.02
N TYR A 314 41.39 -7.33 22.24
CA TYR A 314 41.62 -8.76 22.50
C TYR A 314 40.70 -9.67 21.67
N ARG A 315 39.43 -9.30 21.49
CA ARG A 315 38.52 -10.05 20.61
C ARG A 315 38.96 -9.99 19.15
N LEU A 316 39.40 -8.83 18.64
CA LEU A 316 39.96 -8.72 17.28
C LEU A 316 41.21 -9.58 17.09
N GLU A 317 42.13 -9.58 18.07
CA GLU A 317 43.30 -10.47 18.05
C GLU A 317 42.89 -11.95 18.08
N ARG A 318 41.85 -12.29 18.85
CA ARG A 318 41.33 -13.65 18.90
C ARG A 318 40.73 -14.08 17.57
N ILE A 319 39.97 -13.21 16.90
CA ILE A 319 39.47 -13.43 15.55
C ILE A 319 40.64 -13.73 14.62
N HIS A 320 41.68 -12.88 14.62
CA HIS A 320 42.85 -13.08 13.77
C HIS A 320 43.53 -14.43 14.02
N LYS A 321 43.69 -14.85 15.28
CA LYS A 321 44.28 -16.16 15.63
C LYS A 321 43.44 -17.35 15.17
N LEU A 322 42.12 -17.21 15.11
CA LEU A 322 41.21 -18.28 14.73
C LEU A 322 41.04 -18.38 13.21
N THR A 323 40.92 -17.25 12.52
CA THR A 323 40.64 -17.21 11.07
C THR A 323 41.89 -17.08 10.21
N GLY A 324 43.03 -16.67 10.79
CA GLY A 324 44.22 -16.26 10.05
C GLY A 324 44.11 -14.88 9.38
N ALA A 325 42.91 -14.30 9.30
CA ALA A 325 42.65 -13.02 8.66
C ALA A 325 42.73 -11.87 9.67
N ASN A 326 43.53 -10.84 9.37
CA ASN A 326 43.68 -9.67 10.24
C ASN A 326 42.63 -8.59 9.87
N PRO A 327 41.67 -8.24 10.75
CA PRO A 327 40.66 -7.22 10.44
C PRO A 327 41.23 -5.82 10.15
N ALA A 328 42.45 -5.53 10.62
CA ALA A 328 43.12 -4.26 10.37
C ALA A 328 43.83 -4.21 9.00
N ASP A 329 44.16 -5.35 8.40
CA ASP A 329 44.76 -5.43 7.07
C ASP A 329 43.69 -5.21 5.97
N SER A 330 43.99 -4.42 4.94
CA SER A 330 42.97 -4.01 3.96
C SER A 330 42.43 -5.16 3.11
N VAL A 331 43.26 -6.12 2.72
CA VAL A 331 42.88 -7.26 1.88
C VAL A 331 42.05 -8.25 2.69
N HIS A 332 42.51 -8.59 3.89
CA HIS A 332 41.76 -9.44 4.81
C HIS A 332 40.44 -8.79 5.23
N ARG A 333 40.44 -7.48 5.47
CA ARG A 333 39.25 -6.72 5.86
C ARG A 333 38.14 -6.84 4.85
N TYR A 334 38.41 -6.64 3.56
CA TYR A 334 37.39 -6.74 2.53
C TYR A 334 36.70 -8.12 2.54
N THR A 335 37.50 -9.18 2.64
CA THR A 335 37.02 -10.57 2.72
C THR A 335 36.18 -10.79 3.97
N LEU A 336 36.68 -10.39 5.15
CA LEU A 336 35.98 -10.49 6.42
C LEU A 336 34.67 -9.70 6.42
N GLN A 337 34.68 -8.47 5.94
CA GLN A 337 33.50 -7.61 5.90
C GLN A 337 32.43 -8.17 4.98
N THR A 338 32.83 -8.67 3.79
CA THR A 338 31.91 -9.33 2.87
C THR A 338 31.33 -10.61 3.48
N ALA A 339 32.15 -11.42 4.17
CA ALA A 339 31.67 -12.60 4.87
C ALA A 339 30.73 -12.25 6.04
N VAL A 340 30.96 -11.16 6.77
CA VAL A 340 30.04 -10.70 7.84
C VAL A 340 28.71 -10.23 7.25
N ILE A 341 28.72 -9.49 6.15
CA ILE A 341 27.50 -9.11 5.42
C ILE A 341 26.75 -10.38 4.97
N GLY A 342 27.46 -11.34 4.37
CA GLY A 342 26.91 -12.63 3.96
C GLY A 342 26.28 -13.40 5.13
N ALA A 343 26.98 -13.47 6.26
CA ALA A 343 26.49 -14.13 7.46
C ALA A 343 25.17 -13.53 7.96
N ARG A 344 25.06 -12.19 7.98
CA ARG A 344 23.81 -11.51 8.36
C ARG A 344 22.69 -11.80 7.39
N LEU A 345 22.95 -11.71 6.08
CA LEU A 345 21.97 -11.98 5.03
C LEU A 345 21.47 -13.43 5.05
N LEU A 346 22.32 -14.37 5.45
CA LEU A 346 21.99 -15.80 5.52
C LEU A 346 21.49 -16.25 6.90
N GLY A 347 21.55 -15.40 7.93
CA GLY A 347 21.15 -15.72 9.30
C GLY A 347 22.14 -16.59 10.08
N TRP A 348 23.40 -16.67 9.64
CA TRP A 348 24.46 -17.39 10.37
C TRP A 348 24.98 -16.54 11.54
N PRO A 349 25.37 -17.11 12.69
CA PRO A 349 25.41 -18.54 13.04
C PRO A 349 24.13 -19.19 13.59
N ASP A 350 22.98 -18.51 13.62
CA ASP A 350 21.74 -19.13 14.16
C ASP A 350 21.15 -20.16 13.21
N ASN A 351 21.32 -19.94 11.91
CA ASN A 351 20.95 -20.86 10.85
C ASN A 351 22.20 -21.50 10.24
N ASP A 352 22.09 -22.77 9.88
CA ASP A 352 23.07 -23.40 9.00
C ASP A 352 23.01 -22.76 7.61
N VAL A 353 24.19 -22.48 7.07
CA VAL A 353 24.41 -21.94 5.71
C VAL A 353 24.94 -23.01 4.81
#